data_AF-A0AAW2TJ30-F1
#
_entry.id   AF-A0AAW2TJ30-F1
#
_cell.length_a   1.000
_cell.length_b   1.000
_cell.length_c   1.000
_cell.angle_alpha   90.00
_cell.angle_beta   90.00
_cell.angle_gamma   90.00
#
_symmetry.space_group_name_H-M   'P 1'
#
loop_
_entity.id
_entity.type
_entity.pdbx_description
1 polymer ?
#
loop_
_entity_poly.entity_id
_entity_poly.type
_entity_poly.pdbx_seq_one_letter_code
_entity_poly.pdbx_strand_id
1 'polypeptide(L)'
;MTDLKDMKKSDNLSSPYYLHPSDHPGMNICPVVFKGDNYEEWARSMRNAFRAKRKQGFLDGKFPKPTDDSEEIEDWWSVNSMLVAWIFQSIEPTLRSTISYHDTVKELWEDLKQRFSIPWKMDHVFSNCDRI
;
A
#
# COMPACT_ATOMS: atom_id res chain seq x y z
N MET A 1 -41.82 9.69 11.06
CA MET A 1 -41.18 8.63 11.84
C MET A 1 -40.03 8.12 10.98
N THR A 2 -38.92 8.85 10.97
CA THR A 2 -37.71 8.45 10.23
C THR A 2 -37.08 7.28 10.96
N ASP A 3 -36.81 6.20 10.23
CA ASP A 3 -36.35 4.94 10.79
C ASP A 3 -35.04 5.11 11.56
N LEU A 4 -35.03 4.64 12.80
CA LEU A 4 -33.87 4.57 13.70
C LEU A 4 -32.71 3.71 13.14
N LYS A 5 -32.86 3.12 11.95
CA LYS A 5 -31.83 2.36 11.23
C LYS A 5 -30.88 3.25 10.41
N ASP A 6 -31.31 4.47 10.04
CA ASP A 6 -30.50 5.40 9.24
C ASP A 6 -29.51 6.22 10.07
N MET A 7 -29.46 6.00 11.39
CA MET A 7 -28.73 6.85 12.33
C MET A 7 -27.66 6.10 13.13
N LYS A 8 -26.87 5.22 12.48
CA LYS A 8 -25.60 4.72 13.06
C LYS A 8 -24.63 3.98 12.11
N LYS A 9 -24.33 4.50 10.90
CA LYS A 9 -22.91 4.42 10.45
C LYS A 9 -22.25 5.63 11.10
N SER A 10 -22.03 5.56 12.42
CA SER A 10 -21.12 6.54 13.04
C SER A 10 -19.82 6.36 12.28
N ASP A 11 -19.38 7.38 11.55
CA ASP A 11 -18.06 7.41 10.95
C ASP A 11 -17.07 7.13 12.06
N ASN A 12 -16.70 5.87 12.21
CA ASN A 12 -15.75 5.48 13.20
C ASN A 12 -14.43 5.92 12.61
N LEU A 13 -14.06 7.18 12.86
CA LEU A 13 -12.82 7.81 12.39
C LEU A 13 -11.58 7.05 12.89
N SER A 14 -11.76 6.10 13.82
CA SER A 14 -10.73 5.18 14.29
C SER A 14 -10.66 3.86 13.51
N SER A 15 -11.68 3.54 12.69
CA SER A 15 -11.72 2.33 11.88
C SER A 15 -10.55 2.28 10.90
N PRO A 16 -9.87 1.14 10.76
CA PRO A 16 -8.84 0.97 9.73
C PRO A 16 -9.42 1.12 8.32
N TYR A 17 -10.73 0.94 8.14
CA TYR A 17 -11.43 1.03 6.85
C TYR A 17 -11.96 2.41 6.49
N TYR A 18 -11.84 3.39 7.39
CA TYR A 18 -12.30 4.75 7.11
C TYR A 18 -11.51 5.39 5.95
N LEU A 19 -12.20 5.85 4.91
CA LEU A 19 -11.65 6.72 3.86
C LEU A 19 -12.17 8.14 4.07
N HIS A 20 -11.27 9.13 4.01
CA HIS A 20 -11.70 10.52 4.10
C HIS A 20 -12.55 10.87 2.86
N PRO A 21 -13.60 11.71 2.93
CA PRO A 21 -14.42 12.06 1.77
C PRO A 21 -13.64 12.70 0.61
N SER A 22 -12.46 13.26 0.88
CA SER A 22 -11.56 13.79 -0.15
C SER A 22 -10.62 12.74 -0.74
N ASP A 23 -10.57 11.52 -0.21
CA ASP A 23 -9.72 10.45 -0.73
C ASP A 23 -10.32 9.92 -2.04
N HIS A 24 -9.54 10.01 -3.10
CA HIS A 24 -9.92 9.51 -4.40
C HIS A 24 -8.68 8.95 -5.15
N PRO A 25 -8.87 8.06 -6.14
CA PRO A 25 -7.76 7.41 -6.86
C PRO A 25 -6.76 8.39 -7.49
N GLY A 26 -7.23 9.54 -7.99
CA GLY A 26 -6.38 10.57 -8.59
C GLY A 26 -5.58 11.45 -7.62
N MET A 27 -5.71 11.26 -6.30
CA MET A 27 -4.97 12.06 -5.33
C MET A 27 -3.49 11.70 -5.38
N ASN A 28 -2.62 12.71 -5.54
CA ASN A 28 -1.20 12.51 -5.37
C ASN A 28 -0.84 12.50 -3.87
N ILE A 29 -0.63 11.31 -3.32
CA ILE A 29 -0.23 11.13 -1.91
C ILE A 29 1.29 11.00 -1.73
N CYS A 30 2.04 10.81 -2.82
CA CYS A 30 3.47 10.53 -2.80
C CYS A 30 4.18 11.45 -3.80
N PRO A 31 4.96 12.44 -3.32
CA PRO A 31 5.63 13.40 -4.21
C PRO A 31 6.73 12.75 -5.08
N VAL A 32 7.23 11.59 -4.68
CA VAL A 32 8.24 10.83 -5.42
C VAL A 32 7.55 9.93 -6.44
N VAL A 33 7.93 10.06 -7.71
CA VAL A 33 7.51 9.15 -8.79
C VAL A 33 8.47 7.98 -8.85
N PHE A 34 7.94 6.76 -8.88
CA PHE A 34 8.75 5.54 -9.02
C PHE A 34 9.18 5.33 -10.47
N LYS A 35 10.49 5.23 -10.68
CA LYS A 35 11.16 5.08 -11.99
C LYS A 35 11.93 3.77 -12.14
N GLY A 36 11.90 2.92 -11.11
CA GLY A 36 12.59 1.62 -11.08
C GLY A 36 13.89 1.65 -10.29
N ASP A 37 14.78 2.61 -10.58
CA ASP A 37 16.08 2.77 -9.92
C ASP A 37 16.02 3.48 -8.55
N ASN A 38 14.95 4.23 -8.29
CA ASN A 38 14.74 5.00 -7.07
C ASN A 38 13.83 4.31 -6.03
N TYR A 39 13.78 2.97 -6.04
CA TYR A 39 12.86 2.20 -5.21
C TYR A 39 12.91 2.58 -3.72
N GLU A 40 14.09 2.68 -3.12
CA GLU A 40 14.22 2.97 -1.68
C GLU A 40 13.66 4.34 -1.29
N GLU A 41 13.90 5.35 -2.13
CA GLU A 41 13.37 6.70 -1.92
C GLU A 41 11.84 6.72 -2.06
N TRP A 42 11.35 6.12 -3.14
CA TRP A 42 9.92 6.00 -3.42
C TRP A 42 9.20 5.21 -2.32
N ALA A 43 9.70 4.03 -1.96
CA ALA A 43 9.09 3.14 -0.98
C ALA A 43 9.01 3.81 0.41
N ARG A 44 10.05 4.58 0.79
CA ARG A 44 10.04 5.38 2.03
C ARG A 44 8.98 6.48 1.98
N SER A 45 8.90 7.21 0.87
CA SER A 45 7.91 8.27 0.67
C SER A 45 6.48 7.71 0.70
N MET A 46 6.22 6.64 -0.04
CA MET A 46 4.90 5.99 -0.10
C MET A 46 4.49 5.41 1.26
N ARG A 47 5.40 4.76 1.99
CA ARG A 47 5.13 4.26 3.35
C ARG A 47 4.77 5.39 4.31
N ASN A 48 5.43 6.54 4.21
CA ASN A 48 5.10 7.72 5.03
C ASN A 48 3.71 8.27 4.68
N ALA A 49 3.34 8.30 3.39
CA ALA A 49 2.01 8.71 2.96
C ALA A 49 0.92 7.79 3.55
N PHE A 50 1.11 6.47 3.47
CA PHE A 50 0.17 5.53 4.07
C PHE A 50 0.14 5.58 5.61
N ARG A 51 1.26 5.86 6.27
CA ARG A 51 1.28 6.12 7.72
C ARG A 51 0.45 7.33 8.10
N ALA A 52 0.59 8.44 7.38
CA ALA A 52 -0.19 9.65 7.61
C ALA A 52 -1.70 9.40 7.46
N LYS A 53 -2.09 8.49 6.54
CA LYS A 53 -3.48 8.04 6.34
C LYS A 53 -3.91 6.87 7.23
N ARG A 54 -3.03 6.37 8.11
CA ARG A 54 -3.26 5.18 8.98
C ARG A 54 -3.55 3.89 8.20
N LYS A 55 -2.98 3.76 7.00
CA LYS A 55 -3.18 2.64 6.07
C LYS A 55 -1.99 1.68 5.96
N GLN A 56 -0.89 1.95 6.66
CA GLN A 56 0.28 1.07 6.63
C GLN A 56 -0.07 -0.39 6.94
N GLY A 57 -1.03 -0.62 7.86
CA GLY A 57 -1.48 -1.95 8.27
C GLY A 57 -1.89 -2.90 7.14
N PHE A 58 -2.30 -2.37 5.99
CA PHE A 58 -2.62 -3.18 4.82
C PHE A 58 -1.37 -3.73 4.13
N LEU A 59 -0.27 -2.97 4.12
CA LEU A 59 0.98 -3.35 3.45
C LEU A 59 1.72 -4.42 4.24
N ASP A 60 1.80 -4.27 5.57
CA ASP A 60 2.47 -5.24 6.46
C ASP A 60 1.55 -6.39 6.89
N GLY A 61 0.28 -6.38 6.45
CA GLY A 61 -0.68 -7.46 6.68
C GLY A 61 -1.29 -7.48 8.09
N LYS A 62 -1.16 -6.38 8.84
CA LYS A 62 -1.88 -6.19 10.11
C LYS A 62 -3.39 -6.12 9.93
N PHE A 63 -3.87 -5.68 8.76
CA PHE A 63 -5.28 -5.68 8.38
C PHE A 63 -5.52 -6.70 7.26
N PRO A 64 -5.53 -8.02 7.59
CA PRO A 64 -5.76 -9.06 6.60
C PRO A 64 -7.18 -8.95 6.02
N LYS A 65 -7.38 -9.54 4.84
CA LYS A 65 -8.70 -9.66 4.24
C LYS A 65 -9.64 -10.40 5.22
N PRO A 66 -10.80 -9.82 5.57
CA PRO A 66 -11.84 -10.51 6.33
C PRO A 66 -12.37 -11.73 5.58
N THR A 67 -13.18 -12.54 6.25
CA THR A 67 -13.96 -13.59 5.59
C THR A 67 -14.96 -12.96 4.62
N ASP A 68 -15.30 -13.67 3.54
CA ASP A 68 -16.17 -13.13 2.48
C ASP A 68 -17.62 -12.87 2.96
N ASP A 69 -18.02 -13.42 4.10
CA ASP A 69 -19.30 -13.20 4.78
C ASP A 69 -19.26 -12.05 5.81
N SER A 70 -18.10 -11.41 6.01
CA SER A 70 -17.96 -10.31 6.96
C SER A 70 -18.66 -9.05 6.47
N GLU A 71 -19.35 -8.34 7.37
CA GLU A 71 -19.92 -7.01 7.09
C GLU A 71 -18.87 -5.97 6.71
N GLU A 72 -17.58 -6.22 7.02
CA GLU A 72 -16.47 -5.32 6.74
C GLU A 72 -15.80 -5.58 5.38
N ILE A 73 -16.21 -6.62 4.64
CA ILE A 73 -15.51 -7.05 3.42
C ILE A 73 -15.48 -5.97 2.32
N GLU A 74 -16.60 -5.28 2.10
CA GLU A 74 -16.72 -4.22 1.09
C GLU A 74 -15.92 -2.97 1.49
N ASP A 75 -15.92 -2.64 2.79
CA ASP A 75 -15.13 -1.54 3.34
C ASP A 75 -13.61 -1.86 3.22
N TRP A 76 -13.21 -3.13 3.44
CA TRP A 76 -11.84 -3.60 3.22
C TRP A 76 -11.42 -3.50 1.75
N TRP A 77 -12.27 -3.97 0.82
CA TRP A 77 -12.00 -3.90 -0.62
C TRP A 77 -11.92 -2.47 -1.14
N SER A 78 -12.76 -1.57 -0.60
CA SER A 78 -12.73 -0.14 -0.92
C SER A 78 -11.37 0.48 -0.56
N VAL A 79 -10.87 0.20 0.65
CA VAL A 79 -9.54 0.67 1.06
C VAL A 79 -8.44 0.02 0.24
N ASN A 80 -8.46 -1.31 0.10
CA ASN A 80 -7.45 -2.04 -0.68
C ASN A 80 -7.31 -1.47 -2.10
N SER A 81 -8.44 -1.27 -2.79
CA SER A 81 -8.48 -0.70 -4.15
C SER A 81 -7.93 0.73 -4.19
N MET A 82 -8.23 1.55 -3.19
CA MET A 82 -7.68 2.91 -3.08
C MET A 82 -6.15 2.90 -2.95
N LEU A 83 -5.60 2.01 -2.11
CA LEU A 83 -4.16 1.90 -1.92
C LEU A 83 -3.45 1.40 -3.19
N VAL A 84 -4.04 0.41 -3.87
CA VAL A 84 -3.55 -0.07 -5.18
C VAL A 84 -3.52 1.08 -6.18
N ALA A 85 -4.60 1.86 -6.27
CA ALA A 85 -4.67 3.00 -7.17
C ALA A 85 -3.60 4.06 -6.88
N TRP A 86 -3.38 4.41 -5.60
CA TRP A 86 -2.34 5.36 -5.22
C TRP A 86 -0.92 4.86 -5.48
N ILE A 87 -0.65 3.56 -5.29
CA ILE A 87 0.61 2.96 -5.72
C ILE A 87 0.76 3.16 -7.22
N PHE A 88 -0.18 2.69 -8.04
CA PHE A 88 -0.08 2.80 -9.49
C PHE A 88 0.07 4.24 -9.97
N GLN A 89 -0.68 5.19 -9.40
CA GLN A 89 -0.60 6.60 -9.74
C GLN A 89 0.79 7.21 -9.49
N SER A 90 1.54 6.68 -8.52
CA SER A 90 2.90 7.10 -8.23
C SER A 90 3.98 6.46 -9.10
N ILE A 91 3.61 5.54 -10.00
CA ILE A 91 4.55 4.80 -10.86
C ILE A 91 4.53 5.39 -12.26
N GLU A 92 5.71 5.56 -12.84
CA GLU A 92 5.88 6.02 -14.21
C GLU A 92 5.14 5.08 -15.20
N PRO A 93 4.40 5.60 -16.19
CA PRO A 93 3.56 4.78 -17.07
C PRO A 93 4.30 3.65 -17.80
N THR A 94 5.56 3.87 -18.18
CA THR A 94 6.42 2.89 -18.84
C THR A 94 6.77 1.72 -17.93
N LEU A 95 6.97 1.98 -16.64
CA LEU A 95 7.22 0.94 -15.64
C LEU A 95 5.93 0.24 -15.24
N ARG A 96 4.81 0.99 -15.19
CA ARG A 96 3.49 0.47 -14.83
C ARG A 96 3.07 -0.75 -15.65
N SER A 97 3.36 -0.74 -16.96
CA SER A 97 3.02 -1.85 -17.86
C SER A 97 3.81 -3.15 -17.60
N THR A 98 4.88 -3.08 -16.82
CA THR A 98 5.73 -4.23 -16.48
C THR A 98 5.36 -4.90 -15.16
N ILE A 99 4.50 -4.25 -14.37
CA ILE A 99 4.10 -4.72 -13.04
C ILE A 99 2.95 -5.71 -13.20
N SER A 100 3.05 -6.84 -12.49
CA SER A 100 2.00 -7.84 -12.46
C SER A 100 0.76 -7.30 -11.75
N TYR A 101 -0.43 -7.69 -12.22
CA TYR A 101 -1.66 -7.40 -11.50
C TYR A 101 -1.72 -8.25 -10.23
N HIS A 102 -2.10 -7.63 -9.12
CA HIS A 102 -2.29 -8.30 -7.84
C HIS A 102 -3.61 -7.83 -7.24
N ASP A 103 -4.35 -8.75 -6.64
CA ASP A 103 -5.67 -8.45 -6.06
C ASP A 103 -5.53 -7.61 -4.78
N THR A 104 -4.44 -7.80 -4.04
CA THR A 104 -4.20 -7.07 -2.79
C THR A 104 -3.03 -6.11 -2.89
N VAL A 105 -3.14 -4.98 -2.18
CA VAL A 105 -2.04 -4.02 -2.04
C VAL A 105 -0.80 -4.65 -1.40
N LYS A 106 -0.99 -5.65 -0.54
CA LYS A 106 0.10 -6.36 0.12
C LYS A 106 0.94 -7.14 -0.88
N GLU A 107 0.29 -7.93 -1.73
CA GLU A 107 0.96 -8.70 -2.78
C GLU A 107 1.65 -7.78 -3.77
N LEU A 108 0.97 -6.71 -4.21
CA LEU A 108 1.57 -5.67 -5.05
C LEU A 108 2.82 -5.07 -4.39
N TRP A 109 2.75 -4.73 -3.11
CA TRP A 109 3.86 -4.11 -2.37
C TRP A 109 5.07 -5.04 -2.25
N GLU A 110 4.85 -6.32 -1.94
CA GLU A 110 5.94 -7.30 -1.84
C GLU A 110 6.53 -7.67 -3.22
N ASP A 111 5.72 -7.73 -4.28
CA ASP A 111 6.24 -7.93 -5.65
C ASP A 111 7.15 -6.75 -6.08
N LEU A 112 6.72 -5.52 -5.83
CA LEU A 112 7.54 -4.33 -6.10
C LEU A 112 8.84 -4.35 -5.29
N LYS A 113 8.76 -4.74 -4.02
CA LYS A 113 9.94 -4.88 -3.16
C LYS A 113 10.89 -5.96 -3.67
N GLN A 114 10.38 -7.14 -4.02
CA GLN A 114 11.20 -8.24 -4.51
C GLN A 114 11.91 -7.89 -5.82
N ARG A 115 11.25 -7.16 -6.72
CA ARG A 115 11.81 -6.81 -8.03
C ARG A 115 12.81 -5.66 -7.99
N PHE A 116 12.55 -4.65 -7.16
CA PHE A 116 13.25 -3.36 -7.26
C PHE A 116 14.03 -2.96 -6.02
N SER A 117 13.87 -3.66 -4.89
CA SER A 117 14.79 -3.46 -3.77
C SER A 117 16.17 -3.99 -4.14
N ILE A 118 17.22 -3.26 -3.75
CA ILE A 118 18.59 -3.66 -4.03
C ILE A 118 18.95 -4.81 -3.08
N PRO A 119 19.33 -6.01 -3.57
CA PRO A 119 19.69 -7.15 -2.71
C PRO A 119 20.96 -6.91 -1.87
N TRP A 120 21.79 -5.94 -2.27
CA TRP A 120 23.18 -5.83 -1.81
C TRP A 120 23.34 -4.99 -0.54
N LYS A 121 22.82 -5.52 0.57
CA LYS A 121 23.38 -5.25 1.91
C LYS A 121 23.78 -6.52 2.66
N MET A 122 23.87 -7.67 1.99
CA MET A 122 24.24 -8.95 2.62
C MET A 122 25.33 -9.76 1.89
N ASP A 123 26.22 -9.16 1.08
CA ASP A 123 27.27 -9.95 0.39
C ASP A 123 28.72 -9.38 0.48
N HIS A 124 29.00 -8.34 1.27
CA HIS A 124 30.35 -7.76 1.33
C HIS A 124 31.01 -7.64 2.72
N VAL A 125 30.52 -8.34 3.75
CA VAL A 125 31.24 -8.43 5.04
C VAL A 125 31.99 -9.76 5.24
N PHE A 126 31.76 -10.79 4.42
CA PHE A 126 32.46 -12.08 4.54
C PHE A 126 33.02 -12.60 3.22
N SER A 127 34.05 -11.98 2.68
CA SER A 127 35.06 -12.69 1.86
C SER A 127 36.32 -11.86 1.61
N ASN A 128 36.96 -11.42 2.69
CA ASN A 128 38.34 -10.94 2.62
C ASN A 128 39.23 -11.53 3.73
N CYS A 129 38.95 -12.78 4.10
CA CYS A 129 39.77 -13.52 5.07
C CYS A 129 40.02 -14.93 4.56
N ASP A 130 40.68 -15.06 3.41
CA ASP A 130 41.32 -16.30 2.93
C ASP A 130 42.56 -15.99 2.06
N ARG A 131 43.31 -14.96 2.44
CA ARG A 131 44.69 -14.74 1.96
C ARG A 131 45.52 -14.08 3.06
N ILE A 132 45.92 -14.85 4.06
CA ILE A 132 47.29 -14.91 4.63
C ILE A 132 47.48 -16.31 5.21
#